data_AF-A0A8K0DK68-F1
#
_entry.id   AF-A0A8K0DK68-F1
#
_cell.length_a   1.000
_cell.length_b   1.000
_cell.length_c   1.000
_cell.angle_alpha   90.00
_cell.angle_beta   90.00
_cell.angle_gamma   90.00
#
_symmetry.space_group_name_H-M   'P 1'
#
loop_
_entity.id
_entity.type
_entity.pdbx_description
1 polymer ?
#
loop_
_entity_poly.entity_id
_entity_poly.type
_entity_poly.pdbx_seq_one_letter_code
_entity_poly.pdbx_strand_id
1 'polypeptide(L)'
;MTLNYDCHCEIARHLTDLDYINFCQILDIKIKINNLTVDFVNSNIIKLYKLDFDLHTISKHLNWEYISKNQILPEKFIKDFKDNVVWYRISYHQHLTEEFIREFKDDVDWYCVSYKQKLSEGFISEFNERVDWELISERQTLSEKFIREFKDKVYWYSISEKQELSERFIGEFKDYVNWYHISKYKKLSEKFIREFRNYVDWKSISRYQELSQEFIIEFGDSVDWREIFKYMKWSERLSEFKIIYVRTMLMKVKEWIRDTGENFERVMLLIGVNDSLMNSI
;
A
#
# COMPACT_ATOMS: atom_id res chain seq x y z
N MET A 1 22.75 -11.79 53.36
CA MET A 1 23.68 -10.98 54.17
C MET A 1 23.81 -9.63 53.50
N THR A 2 23.28 -8.63 54.17
CA THR A 2 23.40 -7.20 53.90
C THR A 2 24.87 -6.81 53.78
N LEU A 3 25.31 -6.43 52.58
CA LEU A 3 26.52 -5.65 52.39
C LEU A 3 26.14 -4.17 52.42
N ASN A 4 26.95 -3.42 53.15
CA ASN A 4 26.65 -2.14 53.77
C ASN A 4 26.61 -0.99 52.74
N TYR A 5 25.66 -0.06 52.92
CA TYR A 5 25.32 1.03 52.01
C TYR A 5 26.44 2.11 51.89
N ASP A 6 27.46 2.05 52.75
CA ASP A 6 28.49 3.09 52.86
C ASP A 6 29.74 2.87 51.99
N CYS A 7 30.05 1.66 51.51
CA CYS A 7 31.25 1.45 50.66
C CYS A 7 31.05 1.86 49.19
N HIS A 8 29.82 2.00 48.71
CA HIS A 8 29.53 2.32 47.30
C HIS A 8 29.76 3.81 46.97
N CYS A 9 29.69 4.71 47.96
CA CYS A 9 29.89 6.15 47.76
C CYS A 9 31.35 6.59 47.81
N GLU A 10 32.26 5.81 48.39
CA GLU A 10 33.69 6.16 48.45
C GLU A 10 34.45 5.78 47.16
N ILE A 11 34.11 4.66 46.52
CA ILE A 11 34.80 4.24 45.29
C ILE A 11 34.46 5.17 44.12
N ALA A 12 33.21 5.64 44.03
CA ALA A 12 32.76 6.55 42.97
C ALA A 12 33.37 7.97 43.05
N ARG A 13 33.89 8.39 44.22
CA ARG A 13 34.57 9.69 44.37
C ARG A 13 36.03 9.70 43.90
N HIS A 14 36.61 8.52 43.64
CA HIS A 14 38.02 8.37 43.29
C HIS A 14 38.27 7.91 41.85
N LEU A 15 37.21 7.63 41.08
CA LEU A 15 37.33 7.24 39.68
C LEU A 15 37.29 8.50 38.82
N THR A 16 38.36 8.72 38.05
CA THR A 16 38.36 9.76 37.03
C THR A 16 37.31 9.44 35.96
N ASP A 17 36.84 10.43 35.19
CA ASP A 17 35.79 10.26 34.19
C ASP A 17 36.04 9.08 33.21
N LEU A 18 37.31 8.73 32.98
CA LEU A 18 37.72 7.58 32.15
C LEU A 18 37.53 6.23 32.87
N ASP A 19 37.75 6.18 34.18
CA ASP A 19 37.63 4.97 34.99
C ASP A 19 36.18 4.63 35.30
N TYR A 20 35.28 5.62 35.40
CA TYR A 20 33.84 5.38 35.53
C TYR A 20 33.26 4.76 34.25
N ILE A 21 33.70 5.22 33.07
CA ILE A 21 33.32 4.66 31.77
C ILE A 21 33.85 3.22 31.64
N ASN A 22 35.10 2.95 32.03
CA ASN A 22 35.64 1.59 32.05
C ASN A 22 34.96 0.69 33.11
N PHE A 23 34.56 1.25 34.25
CA PHE A 23 33.83 0.53 35.30
C PHE A 23 32.43 0.10 34.82
N CYS A 24 31.75 0.96 34.05
CA CYS A 24 30.48 0.62 33.40
C CYS A 24 30.62 -0.37 32.23
N GLN A 25 31.80 -0.51 31.62
CA GLN A 25 32.05 -1.49 30.56
C GLN A 25 32.36 -2.90 31.07
N ILE A 26 32.80 -3.06 32.32
CA ILE A 26 33.34 -4.32 32.85
C ILE A 26 32.35 -5.08 33.76
N LEU A 27 31.28 -4.45 34.22
CA LEU A 27 30.33 -5.08 35.14
C LEU A 27 28.89 -4.95 34.62
N ASP A 28 28.15 -6.06 34.65
CA ASP A 28 26.68 -6.19 34.49
C ASP A 28 25.93 -5.29 35.49
N ILE A 29 26.08 -3.97 35.40
CA ILE A 29 25.52 -3.03 36.36
C ILE A 29 24.09 -2.70 35.93
N LYS A 30 23.15 -3.53 36.39
CA LYS A 30 21.73 -3.19 36.44
C LYS A 30 21.50 -2.17 37.54
N ILE A 31 21.53 -0.89 37.18
CA ILE A 31 21.19 0.19 38.12
C ILE A 31 19.67 0.21 38.28
N LYS A 32 19.18 -0.22 39.45
CA LYS A 32 17.77 -0.18 39.81
C LYS A 32 17.50 1.08 40.61
N ILE A 33 16.95 2.09 39.96
CA ILE A 33 16.50 3.31 40.63
C ILE A 33 15.01 3.46 40.35
N ASN A 34 14.17 3.51 41.38
CA ASN A 34 12.73 3.81 41.29
C ASN A 34 12.00 3.21 40.05
N ASN A 35 12.17 1.90 39.84
CA ASN A 35 11.60 1.10 38.74
C ASN A 35 12.24 1.27 37.35
N LEU A 36 13.44 1.83 37.26
CA LEU A 36 14.30 1.83 36.07
C LEU A 36 15.11 0.52 36.00
N THR A 37 15.19 -0.11 34.82
CA THR A 37 16.22 -1.10 34.53
C THR A 37 17.08 -0.55 33.42
N VAL A 38 18.34 -0.31 33.75
CA VAL A 38 19.36 0.22 32.84
C VAL A 38 20.34 -0.91 32.53
N ASP A 39 20.24 -1.54 31.36
CA ASP A 39 21.04 -2.73 31.00
C ASP A 39 22.15 -2.36 30.01
N PHE A 40 23.34 -2.08 30.55
CA PHE A 40 24.51 -1.67 29.77
C PHE A 40 25.19 -2.80 28.99
N VAL A 41 24.67 -4.03 29.08
CA VAL A 41 25.32 -5.21 28.51
C VAL A 41 25.10 -5.31 27.00
N ASN A 42 24.13 -4.60 26.41
CA ASN A 42 23.80 -4.68 24.98
C ASN A 42 23.20 -3.39 24.40
N SER A 43 23.76 -2.22 24.72
CA SER A 43 23.35 -0.90 24.15
C SER A 43 21.85 -0.53 24.29
N ASN A 44 21.12 -1.09 25.25
CA ASN A 44 19.66 -0.96 25.35
C ASN A 44 19.16 -0.29 26.62
N ILE A 45 18.63 0.93 26.51
CA ILE A 45 17.95 1.61 27.62
C ILE A 45 16.94 2.67 27.10
N ILE A 46 15.72 2.99 27.62
CA ILE A 46 15.03 2.94 28.95
C ILE A 46 13.48 3.10 28.76
N LYS A 47 12.67 2.57 29.71
CA LYS A 47 11.35 3.13 30.11
C LYS A 47 11.51 4.15 31.25
N LEU A 48 11.12 5.40 31.05
CA LEU A 48 11.46 6.55 31.91
C LEU A 48 10.58 6.70 33.16
N TYR A 49 11.16 6.62 34.38
CA TYR A 49 10.60 7.27 35.58
C TYR A 49 11.67 7.80 36.54
N LYS A 50 11.56 9.11 36.84
CA LYS A 50 12.16 9.92 37.92
C LYS A 50 13.49 9.47 38.54
N LEU A 51 14.55 10.14 38.10
CA LEU A 51 15.80 10.34 38.81
C LEU A 51 16.11 11.84 38.83
N ASP A 52 16.58 12.35 39.96
CA ASP A 52 17.12 13.70 40.12
C ASP A 52 18.53 13.83 39.50
N PHE A 53 18.78 13.12 38.40
CA PHE A 53 19.99 13.27 37.59
C PHE A 53 19.64 14.03 36.31
N ASP A 54 20.47 15.02 35.98
CA ASP A 54 20.33 15.79 34.76
C ASP A 54 20.59 14.90 33.53
N LEU A 55 19.52 14.52 32.84
CA LEU A 55 19.58 13.76 31.58
C LEU A 55 20.44 14.46 30.52
N HIS A 56 20.55 15.79 30.58
CA HIS A 56 21.41 16.56 29.67
C HIS A 56 22.90 16.22 29.89
N THR A 57 23.32 15.96 31.12
CA THR A 57 24.71 15.60 31.43
C THR A 57 25.10 14.22 30.89
N ILE A 58 24.18 13.25 30.89
CA ILE A 58 24.42 11.87 30.42
C ILE A 58 24.25 11.75 28.90
N SER A 59 23.48 12.67 28.27
CA SER A 59 23.15 12.68 26.83
C SER A 59 24.38 12.53 25.91
N LYS A 60 25.51 13.13 26.29
CA LYS A 60 26.77 13.10 25.54
C LYS A 60 27.42 11.72 25.43
N HIS A 61 26.99 10.77 26.27
CA HIS A 61 27.51 9.40 26.29
C HIS A 61 26.52 8.38 25.71
N LEU A 62 25.36 8.82 25.22
CA LEU A 62 24.34 7.94 24.67
C LEU A 62 24.57 7.67 23.17
N ASN A 63 24.24 6.44 22.74
CA ASN A 63 24.22 6.09 21.33
C ASN A 63 22.88 6.50 20.70
N TRP A 64 22.82 7.72 20.19
CA TRP A 64 21.60 8.31 19.62
C TRP A 64 21.10 7.61 18.35
N GLU A 65 21.98 7.01 17.56
CA GLU A 65 21.60 6.19 16.40
C GLU A 65 20.81 4.95 16.87
N TYR A 66 21.33 4.25 17.88
CA TYR A 66 20.68 3.07 18.45
C TYR A 66 19.34 3.42 19.10
N ILE A 67 19.32 4.50 19.91
CA ILE A 67 18.13 4.94 20.63
C ILE A 67 17.03 5.34 19.66
N SER A 68 17.35 6.18 18.66
CA SER A 68 16.37 6.68 17.68
C SER A 68 15.76 5.56 16.84
N LYS A 69 16.51 4.49 16.58
CA LYS A 69 16.11 3.35 15.75
C LYS A 69 15.32 2.28 16.50
N ASN A 70 15.81 1.88 17.67
CA ASN A 70 15.40 0.62 18.30
C ASN A 70 14.48 0.81 19.52
N GLN A 71 14.29 2.05 19.99
CA GLN A 71 13.43 2.33 21.14
C GLN A 71 12.11 2.96 20.70
N ILE A 72 11.08 2.84 21.54
CA ILE A 72 9.83 3.59 21.40
C ILE A 72 9.97 4.88 22.22
N LEU A 73 10.09 6.02 21.53
CA LEU A 73 10.40 7.31 22.16
C LEU A 73 9.14 8.17 22.23
N PRO A 74 8.73 8.64 23.43
CA PRO A 74 7.68 9.64 23.54
C PRO A 74 8.09 10.94 22.84
N GLU A 75 7.16 11.58 22.14
CA GLU A 75 7.44 12.83 21.42
C GLU A 75 8.10 13.89 22.29
N LYS A 76 7.65 14.06 23.56
CA LYS A 76 8.29 15.00 24.50
C LYS A 76 9.78 14.73 24.69
N PHE A 77 10.18 13.46 24.78
CA PHE A 77 11.59 13.10 24.87
C PHE A 77 12.34 13.51 23.60
N ILE A 78 11.74 13.28 22.43
CA ILE A 78 12.34 13.69 21.16
C ILE A 78 12.50 15.21 21.11
N LYS A 79 11.52 15.99 21.62
CA LYS A 79 11.62 17.46 21.72
C LYS A 79 12.76 17.90 22.62
N ASP A 80 12.87 17.29 23.80
CA ASP A 80 13.90 17.62 24.79
C ASP A 80 15.33 17.32 24.28
N PHE A 81 15.47 16.38 23.34
CA PHE A 81 16.75 15.93 22.76
C PHE A 81 16.83 16.08 21.23
N LYS A 82 16.13 17.08 20.68
CA LYS A 82 15.99 17.28 19.23
C LYS A 82 17.32 17.45 18.47
N ASP A 83 18.34 17.98 19.14
CA ASP A 83 19.66 18.24 18.56
C ASP A 83 20.56 16.99 18.60
N ASN A 84 20.10 15.92 19.26
CA ASN A 84 20.84 14.68 19.42
C ASN A 84 20.22 13.50 18.64
N VAL A 85 18.90 13.44 18.55
CA VAL A 85 18.19 12.36 17.86
C VAL A 85 18.54 12.31 16.38
N VAL A 86 18.46 11.11 15.80
CA VAL A 86 18.68 10.94 14.36
C VAL A 86 17.33 10.99 13.65
N TRP A 87 17.02 12.15 13.05
CA TRP A 87 15.70 12.46 12.50
C TRP A 87 15.17 11.44 11.49
N TYR A 88 16.01 10.97 10.57
CA TYR A 88 15.64 9.88 9.65
C TYR A 88 15.14 8.63 10.41
N ARG A 89 15.82 8.23 11.49
CA ARG A 89 15.40 7.10 12.33
C ARG A 89 14.11 7.41 13.06
N ILE A 90 13.96 8.63 13.57
CA ILE A 90 12.74 9.08 14.24
C ILE A 90 11.55 8.99 13.28
N SER A 91 11.64 9.60 12.09
CA SER A 91 10.58 9.61 11.09
C SER A 91 10.18 8.21 10.60
N TYR A 92 11.13 7.27 10.54
CA TYR A 92 10.89 5.92 10.05
C TYR A 92 10.38 4.94 11.12
N HIS A 93 10.90 5.02 12.35
CA HIS A 93 10.67 4.01 13.39
C HIS A 93 9.64 4.43 14.43
N GLN A 94 9.41 5.73 14.62
CA GLN A 94 8.47 6.23 15.62
C GLN A 94 7.09 6.48 15.01
N HIS A 95 6.05 6.40 15.85
CA HIS A 95 4.72 6.91 15.51
C HIS A 95 4.66 8.39 15.89
N LEU A 96 4.57 9.25 14.88
CA LEU A 96 4.59 10.70 15.05
C LEU A 96 3.20 11.27 14.75
N THR A 97 2.74 12.17 15.60
CA THR A 97 1.51 12.93 15.37
C THR A 97 1.74 14.02 14.33
N GLU A 98 0.69 14.41 13.62
CA GLU A 98 0.76 15.52 12.65
C GLU A 98 1.16 16.85 13.32
N GLU A 99 0.77 17.08 14.58
CA GLU A 99 1.19 18.26 15.34
C GLU A 99 2.71 18.28 15.54
N PHE A 100 3.28 17.14 15.92
CA PHE A 100 4.73 16.99 16.07
C PHE A 100 5.46 17.16 14.74
N ILE A 101 4.97 16.53 13.66
CA ILE A 101 5.59 16.65 12.34
C ILE A 101 5.52 18.11 11.86
N ARG A 102 4.43 18.84 12.14
CA ARG A 102 4.30 20.27 11.81
C ARG A 102 5.32 21.13 12.57
N GLU A 103 5.54 20.84 13.85
CA GLU A 103 6.53 21.54 14.68
C GLU A 103 7.96 21.33 14.18
N PHE A 104 8.30 20.10 13.77
CA PHE A 104 9.65 19.70 13.32
C PHE A 104 9.73 19.48 11.81
N LYS A 105 8.93 20.22 11.04
CA LYS A 105 8.78 20.04 9.59
C LYS A 105 10.08 20.14 8.80
N ASP A 106 11.05 20.88 9.32
CA ASP A 106 12.35 21.13 8.68
C ASP A 106 13.41 20.09 9.07
N ASP A 107 13.13 19.27 10.08
CA ASP A 107 14.04 18.25 10.59
C ASP A 107 13.63 16.83 10.17
N VAL A 108 12.32 16.55 10.14
CA VAL A 108 11.78 15.23 9.77
C VAL A 108 12.14 14.83 8.33
N ASP A 109 12.38 13.54 8.13
CA ASP A 109 12.55 12.98 6.80
C ASP A 109 11.19 12.77 6.12
N TRP A 110 10.89 13.59 5.12
CA TRP A 110 9.59 13.60 4.44
C TRP A 110 9.27 12.33 3.64
N TYR A 111 10.30 11.65 3.15
CA TYR A 111 10.12 10.34 2.51
C TYR A 111 9.64 9.32 3.55
N CYS A 112 10.29 9.26 4.71
CA CYS A 112 9.89 8.39 5.81
C CYS A 112 8.51 8.74 6.37
N VAL A 113 8.21 10.05 6.49
CA VAL A 113 6.88 10.53 6.88
C VAL A 113 5.81 10.00 5.92
N SER A 114 6.01 10.18 4.61
CA SER A 114 5.07 9.73 3.57
C SER A 114 4.95 8.20 3.51
N TYR A 115 6.03 7.48 3.81
CA TYR A 115 6.11 6.02 3.77
C TYR A 115 5.46 5.33 4.98
N LYS A 116 5.61 5.90 6.18
CA LYS A 116 5.28 5.23 7.45
C LYS A 116 4.09 5.80 8.19
N GLN A 117 3.89 7.11 8.11
CA GLN A 117 2.89 7.77 8.95
C GLN A 117 1.53 7.69 8.28
N LYS A 118 0.47 7.61 9.09
CA LYS A 118 -0.90 7.77 8.63
C LYS A 118 -1.21 9.26 8.63
N LEU A 119 -1.43 9.83 7.45
CA LEU A 119 -1.60 11.27 7.27
C LEU A 119 -3.03 11.56 6.82
N SER A 120 -3.60 12.64 7.35
CA SER A 120 -4.88 13.19 6.93
C SER A 120 -4.71 13.99 5.63
N GLU A 121 -5.77 14.04 4.83
CA GLU A 121 -5.81 14.86 3.61
C GLU A 121 -5.51 16.34 3.88
N GLY A 122 -5.98 16.87 5.02
CA GLY A 122 -5.70 18.24 5.43
C GLY A 122 -4.21 18.49 5.65
N PHE A 123 -3.51 17.55 6.31
CA PHE A 123 -2.07 17.63 6.50
C PHE A 123 -1.30 17.50 5.18
N ILE A 124 -1.71 16.56 4.31
CA ILE A 124 -1.09 16.37 3.00
C ILE A 124 -1.26 17.63 2.14
N SER A 125 -2.44 18.27 2.18
CA SER A 125 -2.70 19.54 1.48
C SER A 125 -1.81 20.67 2.01
N GLU A 126 -1.67 20.79 3.33
CA GLU A 126 -0.77 21.77 3.97
C GLU A 126 0.69 21.60 3.51
N PHE A 127 1.17 20.37 3.38
CA PHE A 127 2.56 20.02 3.04
C PHE A 127 2.73 19.42 1.63
N ASN A 128 1.89 19.84 0.69
CA ASN A 128 1.79 19.27 -0.66
C ASN A 128 3.07 19.41 -1.52
N GLU A 129 4.01 20.28 -1.14
CA GLU A 129 5.32 20.45 -1.79
C GLU A 129 6.45 19.66 -1.13
N ARG A 130 6.18 18.98 0.00
CA ARG A 130 7.19 18.22 0.76
C ARG A 130 6.94 16.72 0.77
N VAL A 131 5.68 16.31 0.76
CA VAL A 131 5.30 14.89 0.73
C VAL A 131 5.71 14.22 -0.57
N ASP A 132 6.00 12.92 -0.49
CA ASP A 132 6.25 12.09 -1.66
C ASP A 132 4.92 11.61 -2.25
N TRP A 133 4.52 12.17 -3.39
CA TRP A 133 3.21 11.91 -3.99
C TRP A 133 3.00 10.47 -4.48
N GLU A 134 4.06 9.76 -4.84
CA GLU A 134 3.97 8.35 -5.20
C GLU A 134 3.59 7.53 -3.95
N LEU A 135 4.30 7.76 -2.84
CA LEU A 135 4.02 7.12 -1.56
C LEU A 135 2.65 7.51 -0.98
N ILE A 136 2.27 8.78 -1.08
CA ILE A 136 0.94 9.25 -0.66
C ILE A 136 -0.15 8.50 -1.43
N SER A 137 -0.04 8.44 -2.76
CA SER A 137 -1.02 7.76 -3.63
C SER A 137 -1.06 6.25 -3.37
N GLU A 138 0.07 5.67 -2.98
CA GLU A 138 0.23 4.25 -2.72
C GLU A 138 -0.32 3.82 -1.34
N ARG A 139 -0.15 4.64 -0.31
CA ARG A 139 -0.26 4.20 1.10
C ARG A 139 -1.39 4.84 1.88
N GLN A 140 -1.82 6.02 1.47
CA GLN A 140 -2.90 6.73 2.16
C GLN A 140 -4.24 6.34 1.52
N THR A 141 -5.32 6.40 2.31
CA THR A 141 -6.69 6.32 1.77
C THR A 141 -7.12 7.72 1.38
N LEU A 142 -7.30 7.95 0.08
CA LEU A 142 -7.61 9.26 -0.48
C LEU A 142 -9.04 9.27 -1.02
N SER A 143 -9.77 10.33 -0.71
CA SER A 143 -11.09 10.60 -1.25
C SER A 143 -10.99 11.09 -2.68
N GLU A 144 -12.02 10.79 -3.50
CA GLU A 144 -12.13 11.31 -4.86
C GLU A 144 -12.08 12.84 -4.93
N LYS A 145 -12.57 13.53 -3.90
CA LYS A 145 -12.49 15.00 -3.82
C LYS A 145 -11.04 15.45 -3.76
N PHE A 146 -10.25 14.82 -2.90
CA PHE A 146 -8.83 15.13 -2.75
C PHE A 146 -8.03 14.77 -4.01
N ILE A 147 -8.29 13.59 -4.59
CA ILE A 147 -7.62 13.17 -5.84
C ILE A 147 -7.94 14.15 -6.97
N ARG A 148 -9.18 14.66 -7.06
CA ARG A 148 -9.57 15.68 -8.05
C ARG A 148 -8.80 17.00 -7.85
N GLU A 149 -8.62 17.42 -6.61
CA GLU A 149 -7.89 18.65 -6.26
C GLU A 149 -6.40 18.55 -6.64
N PHE A 150 -5.78 17.39 -6.41
CA PHE A 150 -4.36 17.14 -6.67
C PHE A 150 -4.09 16.23 -7.87
N LYS A 151 -4.98 16.24 -8.88
CA LYS A 151 -4.93 15.35 -10.04
C LYS A 151 -3.60 15.37 -10.81
N ASP A 152 -2.89 16.50 -10.78
CA ASP A 152 -1.64 16.71 -11.49
C ASP A 152 -0.41 16.29 -10.67
N LYS A 153 -0.60 15.92 -9.39
CA LYS A 153 0.46 15.44 -8.49
C LYS A 153 0.33 13.97 -8.13
N VAL A 154 -0.90 13.47 -7.99
CA VAL A 154 -1.13 12.06 -7.64
C VAL A 154 -0.58 11.10 -8.69
N TYR A 155 -0.14 9.93 -8.22
CA TYR A 155 0.38 8.88 -9.09
C TYR A 155 -0.75 7.95 -9.55
N TRP A 156 -1.26 8.20 -10.75
CA TRP A 156 -2.46 7.55 -11.29
C TRP A 156 -2.42 6.03 -11.36
N TYR A 157 -1.23 5.44 -11.51
CA TYR A 157 -1.06 3.99 -11.42
C TYR A 157 -1.49 3.47 -10.03
N SER A 158 -0.97 4.07 -8.96
CA SER A 158 -1.33 3.73 -7.57
C SER A 158 -2.78 4.07 -7.25
N ILE A 159 -3.28 5.21 -7.75
CA ILE A 159 -4.68 5.58 -7.59
C ILE A 159 -5.61 4.51 -8.18
N SER A 160 -5.33 4.09 -9.41
CA SER A 160 -6.15 3.10 -10.13
C SER A 160 -6.08 1.71 -9.50
N GLU A 161 -4.93 1.33 -8.94
CA GLU A 161 -4.76 0.03 -8.28
C GLU A 161 -5.42 0.02 -6.89
N LYS A 162 -5.09 1.01 -6.04
CA LYS A 162 -5.28 0.89 -4.58
C LYS A 162 -6.46 1.66 -4.01
N GLN A 163 -6.94 2.72 -4.66
CA GLN A 163 -8.01 3.55 -4.12
C GLN A 163 -9.39 3.01 -4.48
N GLU A 164 -10.38 3.22 -3.62
CA GLU A 164 -11.78 2.95 -3.96
C GLU A 164 -12.32 4.09 -4.82
N LEU A 165 -12.67 3.78 -6.07
CA LEU A 165 -13.10 4.75 -7.07
C LEU A 165 -14.49 4.38 -7.60
N SER A 166 -15.38 5.36 -7.63
CA SER A 166 -16.68 5.25 -8.28
C SER A 166 -16.53 5.27 -9.80
N GLU A 167 -17.45 4.61 -10.49
CA GLU A 167 -17.52 4.63 -11.96
C GLU A 167 -17.61 6.05 -12.52
N ARG A 168 -18.34 6.95 -11.84
CA ARG A 168 -18.44 8.35 -12.25
C ARG A 168 -17.07 9.03 -12.25
N PHE A 169 -16.27 8.81 -11.22
CA PHE A 169 -14.93 9.37 -11.12
C PHE A 169 -13.99 8.77 -12.17
N ILE A 170 -14.05 7.46 -12.38
CA ILE A 170 -13.26 6.78 -13.41
C ILE A 170 -13.60 7.35 -14.80
N GLY A 171 -14.89 7.58 -15.09
CA GLY A 171 -15.32 8.20 -16.35
C GLY A 171 -14.87 9.65 -16.51
N GLU A 172 -14.89 10.44 -15.42
CA GLU A 172 -14.36 11.82 -15.39
C GLU A 172 -12.86 11.87 -15.72
N PHE A 173 -12.09 10.89 -15.23
CA PHE A 173 -10.63 10.81 -15.39
C PHE A 173 -10.16 9.68 -16.32
N LYS A 174 -10.98 9.32 -17.31
CA LYS A 174 -10.72 8.21 -18.25
C LYS A 174 -9.35 8.25 -18.93
N ASP A 175 -8.81 9.45 -19.17
CA ASP A 175 -7.53 9.64 -19.87
C ASP A 175 -6.31 9.56 -18.93
N TYR A 176 -6.55 9.49 -17.62
CA TYR A 176 -5.51 9.43 -16.59
C TYR A 176 -5.42 8.05 -15.94
N VAL A 177 -6.56 7.39 -15.71
CA VAL A 177 -6.61 6.11 -15.01
C VAL A 177 -5.90 5.00 -15.79
N ASN A 178 -5.31 4.06 -15.06
CA ASN A 178 -4.74 2.85 -15.64
C ASN A 178 -5.85 1.82 -15.85
N TRP A 179 -6.30 1.67 -17.09
CA TRP A 179 -7.44 0.80 -17.43
C TRP A 179 -7.22 -0.68 -17.13
N TYR A 180 -5.99 -1.18 -17.16
CA TYR A 180 -5.70 -2.55 -16.74
C TYR A 180 -6.07 -2.76 -15.25
N HIS A 181 -5.64 -1.84 -14.38
CA HIS A 181 -5.98 -1.90 -12.95
C HIS A 181 -7.45 -1.65 -12.67
N ILE A 182 -8.06 -0.72 -13.40
CA ILE A 182 -9.52 -0.48 -13.31
C ILE A 182 -10.28 -1.76 -13.66
N SER A 183 -9.98 -2.39 -14.79
CA SER A 183 -10.65 -3.62 -15.25
C SER A 183 -10.41 -4.82 -14.34
N LYS A 184 -9.26 -4.86 -13.65
CA LYS A 184 -8.87 -6.00 -12.80
C LYS A 184 -9.36 -5.90 -11.37
N TYR A 185 -9.24 -4.72 -10.75
CA TYR A 185 -9.38 -4.56 -9.31
C TYR A 185 -10.64 -3.80 -8.89
N LYS A 186 -11.29 -3.07 -9.79
CA LYS A 186 -12.54 -2.37 -9.48
C LYS A 186 -13.74 -3.23 -9.85
N LYS A 187 -14.80 -3.15 -9.05
CA LYS A 187 -16.09 -3.75 -9.39
C LYS A 187 -16.79 -2.85 -10.38
N LEU A 188 -16.91 -3.30 -11.63
CA LEU A 188 -17.51 -2.54 -12.72
C LEU A 188 -18.88 -3.13 -13.07
N SER A 189 -19.84 -2.27 -13.33
CA SER A 189 -21.13 -2.62 -13.91
C SER A 189 -20.99 -2.83 -15.42
N GLU A 190 -21.79 -3.74 -15.97
CA GLU A 190 -21.83 -3.98 -17.41
C GLU A 190 -22.21 -2.74 -18.22
N LYS A 191 -23.03 -1.85 -17.64
CA LYS A 191 -23.37 -0.57 -18.26
C LYS A 191 -22.11 0.27 -18.45
N PHE A 192 -21.27 0.36 -17.42
CA PHE A 192 -20.02 1.10 -17.49
C PHE A 192 -19.03 0.46 -18.46
N ILE A 193 -18.88 -0.87 -18.43
CA ILE A 193 -18.00 -1.59 -19.37
C ILE A 193 -18.44 -1.34 -20.81
N ARG A 194 -19.74 -1.35 -21.11
CA ARG A 194 -20.28 -1.07 -22.44
C ARG A 194 -19.98 0.37 -22.89
N GLU A 195 -20.08 1.34 -21.99
CA GLU A 195 -19.76 2.75 -22.25
C GLU A 195 -18.26 2.93 -22.57
N PHE A 196 -17.39 2.28 -21.80
CA PHE A 196 -15.93 2.38 -21.92
C PHE A 196 -15.27 1.18 -22.62
N ARG A 197 -16.01 0.49 -23.49
CA ARG A 197 -15.59 -0.76 -24.16
C ARG A 197 -14.26 -0.68 -24.93
N ASN A 198 -13.88 0.51 -25.38
CA ASN A 198 -12.65 0.76 -26.12
C ASN A 198 -11.44 1.05 -25.23
N TYR A 199 -11.65 1.20 -23.91
CA TYR A 199 -10.61 1.50 -22.94
C TYR A 199 -10.29 0.30 -22.04
N VAL A 200 -11.31 -0.47 -21.66
CA VAL A 200 -11.16 -1.60 -20.73
C VAL A 200 -10.19 -2.67 -21.25
N ASP A 201 -9.45 -3.29 -20.33
CA ASP A 201 -8.66 -4.48 -20.64
C ASP A 201 -9.56 -5.71 -20.64
N TRP A 202 -9.98 -6.13 -21.83
CA TRP A 202 -10.93 -7.24 -22.00
C TRP A 202 -10.50 -8.55 -21.36
N LYS A 203 -9.19 -8.84 -21.34
CA LYS A 203 -8.67 -10.03 -20.65
C LYS A 203 -8.94 -9.97 -19.15
N SER A 204 -8.73 -8.81 -18.52
CA SER A 204 -9.03 -8.60 -17.10
C SER A 204 -10.54 -8.58 -16.85
N ILE A 205 -11.33 -7.96 -17.73
CA ILE A 205 -12.80 -8.00 -17.65
C ILE A 205 -13.29 -9.45 -17.63
N SER A 206 -12.85 -10.28 -18.58
CA SER A 206 -13.22 -11.68 -18.70
C SER A 206 -12.81 -12.56 -17.53
N ARG A 207 -11.74 -12.20 -16.83
CA ARG A 207 -11.20 -13.00 -15.72
C ARG A 207 -11.77 -12.61 -14.36
N TYR A 208 -11.97 -11.31 -14.13
CA TYR A 208 -12.16 -10.77 -12.79
C TYR A 208 -13.55 -10.16 -12.55
N GLN A 209 -14.28 -9.80 -13.61
CA GLN A 209 -15.63 -9.25 -13.46
C GLN A 209 -16.70 -10.35 -13.46
N GLU A 210 -17.79 -10.07 -12.78
CA GLU A 210 -19.01 -10.89 -12.84
C GLU A 210 -19.84 -10.42 -14.03
N LEU A 211 -19.95 -11.25 -15.06
CA LEU A 211 -20.63 -10.93 -16.31
C LEU A 211 -21.85 -11.84 -16.50
N SER A 212 -22.94 -11.27 -17.00
CA SER A 212 -24.13 -11.97 -17.44
C SER A 212 -23.89 -12.71 -18.76
N GLN A 213 -24.74 -13.68 -19.06
CA GLN A 213 -24.64 -14.42 -20.33
C GLN A 213 -24.91 -13.50 -21.52
N GLU A 214 -25.90 -12.60 -21.36
CA GLU A 214 -26.31 -11.64 -22.37
C GLU A 214 -25.17 -10.70 -22.73
N PHE A 215 -24.41 -10.21 -21.74
CA PHE A 215 -23.25 -9.36 -21.97
C PHE A 215 -22.12 -10.11 -22.68
N ILE A 216 -21.85 -11.36 -22.30
CA ILE A 216 -20.83 -12.19 -22.96
C ILE A 216 -21.19 -12.43 -24.42
N ILE A 217 -22.47 -12.70 -24.72
CA ILE A 217 -22.95 -12.89 -26.09
C ILE A 217 -22.74 -11.63 -26.92
N GLU A 218 -23.14 -10.48 -26.38
CA GLU A 218 -22.99 -9.19 -27.05
C GLU A 218 -21.52 -8.84 -27.33
N PHE A 219 -20.64 -9.03 -26.35
CA PHE A 219 -19.21 -8.70 -26.45
C PHE A 219 -18.34 -9.91 -26.81
N GLY A 220 -18.92 -10.90 -27.49
CA GLY A 220 -18.25 -12.17 -27.80
C GLY A 220 -16.98 -12.05 -28.66
N ASP A 221 -16.80 -10.95 -29.40
CA ASP A 221 -15.55 -10.64 -30.12
C ASP A 221 -14.42 -10.13 -29.22
N SER A 222 -14.79 -9.48 -28.12
CA SER A 222 -13.85 -8.75 -27.28
C SER A 222 -13.39 -9.57 -26.08
N VAL A 223 -14.30 -10.35 -25.49
CA VAL A 223 -14.00 -11.17 -24.30
C VAL A 223 -12.92 -12.23 -24.58
N ASP A 224 -12.03 -12.47 -23.60
CA ASP A 224 -11.11 -13.61 -23.65
C ASP A 224 -11.84 -14.87 -23.18
N TRP A 225 -12.30 -15.67 -24.14
CA TRP A 225 -12.99 -16.93 -23.91
C TRP A 225 -12.18 -17.91 -23.05
N ARG A 226 -10.84 -17.90 -23.13
CA ARG A 226 -10.02 -18.82 -22.31
C ARG A 226 -10.12 -18.46 -20.84
N GLU A 227 -10.12 -17.16 -20.51
CA GLU A 227 -10.28 -16.69 -19.13
C GLU A 227 -11.69 -17.01 -18.62
N ILE A 228 -12.72 -16.76 -19.43
CA ILE A 228 -14.13 -17.10 -19.12
C ILE A 228 -14.25 -18.60 -18.78
N PHE A 229 -13.77 -19.49 -19.66
CA PHE A 229 -13.86 -20.94 -19.43
C PHE A 229 -13.09 -21.42 -18.20
N LYS A 230 -11.97 -20.76 -17.88
CA LYS A 230 -11.07 -21.19 -16.80
C LYS A 230 -11.53 -20.74 -15.41
N TYR A 231 -12.09 -19.54 -15.29
CA TYR A 231 -12.28 -18.90 -13.98
C TYR A 231 -13.74 -18.62 -13.60
N MET A 232 -14.67 -18.59 -14.55
CA MET A 232 -16.07 -18.38 -14.24
C MET A 232 -16.65 -19.61 -13.53
N LYS A 233 -17.29 -19.43 -12.37
CA LYS A 233 -17.95 -20.52 -11.64
C LYS A 233 -19.22 -20.93 -12.39
N TRP A 234 -19.13 -22.01 -13.16
CA TRP A 234 -20.26 -22.56 -13.91
C TRP A 234 -21.21 -23.30 -12.96
N SER A 235 -22.42 -22.79 -12.77
CA SER A 235 -23.53 -23.64 -12.34
C SER A 235 -24.04 -24.43 -13.56
N GLU A 236 -23.64 -25.70 -13.66
CA GLU A 236 -24.17 -26.80 -14.50
C GLU A 236 -24.29 -26.67 -16.04
N ARG A 237 -24.05 -25.51 -16.68
CA ARG A 237 -24.39 -25.32 -18.12
C ARG A 237 -23.20 -25.16 -19.07
N LEU A 238 -22.18 -26.02 -18.93
CA LEU A 238 -21.05 -26.11 -19.87
C LEU A 238 -21.48 -26.41 -21.33
N SER A 239 -22.60 -27.12 -21.53
CA SER A 239 -23.16 -27.41 -22.84
C SER A 239 -23.77 -26.16 -23.50
N GLU A 240 -24.55 -25.38 -22.76
CA GLU A 240 -25.18 -24.15 -23.26
C GLU A 240 -24.13 -23.11 -23.64
N PHE A 241 -23.02 -23.02 -22.90
CA PHE A 241 -21.95 -22.07 -23.24
C PHE A 241 -21.11 -22.48 -24.46
N LYS A 242 -20.88 -23.78 -24.68
CA LYS A 242 -20.30 -24.26 -25.96
C LYS A 242 -21.24 -23.93 -27.11
N ILE A 243 -22.54 -24.12 -26.93
CA ILE A 243 -23.56 -23.73 -27.91
C ILE A 243 -23.53 -22.21 -28.12
N ILE A 244 -23.41 -21.40 -27.06
CA ILE A 244 -23.30 -19.94 -27.16
C ILE A 244 -22.04 -19.55 -27.95
N TYR A 245 -20.85 -20.04 -27.58
CA TYR A 245 -19.60 -19.76 -28.28
C TYR A 245 -19.70 -20.10 -29.78
N VAL A 246 -20.22 -21.28 -30.10
CA VAL A 246 -20.41 -21.70 -31.49
C VAL A 246 -21.49 -20.83 -32.15
N ARG A 247 -22.60 -20.49 -31.49
CA ARG A 247 -23.63 -19.57 -32.00
C ARG A 247 -23.05 -18.19 -32.31
N THR A 248 -22.21 -17.62 -31.44
CA THR A 248 -21.59 -16.32 -31.69
C THR A 248 -20.64 -16.38 -32.87
N MET A 249 -19.86 -17.45 -32.99
CA MET A 249 -19.03 -17.71 -34.18
C MET A 249 -19.89 -17.83 -35.45
N LEU A 250 -20.97 -18.61 -35.40
CA LEU A 250 -21.87 -18.82 -36.53
C LEU A 250 -22.63 -17.56 -36.94
N MET A 251 -23.05 -16.70 -36.00
CA MET A 251 -23.68 -15.42 -36.34
C MET A 251 -22.75 -14.56 -37.19
N LYS A 252 -21.46 -14.50 -36.84
CA LYS A 252 -20.48 -13.73 -37.61
C LYS A 252 -20.20 -14.34 -38.97
N VAL A 253 -20.16 -15.68 -39.05
CA VAL A 253 -20.08 -16.38 -40.35
C VAL A 253 -21.29 -16.04 -41.22
N LYS A 254 -22.51 -16.01 -40.64
CA LYS A 254 -23.73 -15.61 -41.35
C LYS A 254 -23.71 -14.15 -41.82
N GLU A 255 -23.24 -13.23 -40.98
CA GLU A 255 -23.10 -11.82 -41.38
C GLU A 255 -22.10 -11.65 -42.53
N TRP A 256 -20.93 -12.28 -42.43
CA TRP A 256 -19.93 -12.26 -43.49
C TRP A 256 -20.47 -12.85 -44.81
N ILE A 257 -21.21 -13.96 -44.76
CA ILE A 257 -21.87 -14.54 -45.92
C ILE A 257 -22.87 -13.58 -46.56
N ARG A 258 -23.69 -12.90 -45.74
CA ARG A 258 -24.65 -11.89 -46.24
C ARG A 258 -23.93 -10.76 -46.96
N ASP A 259 -22.81 -10.31 -46.43
CA ASP A 259 -22.07 -9.16 -46.96
C ASP A 259 -21.25 -9.52 -48.22
N THR A 260 -20.86 -10.79 -48.37
CA THR A 260 -20.05 -11.28 -49.51
C THR A 260 -20.84 -12.02 -50.58
N GLY A 261 -22.06 -12.48 -50.27
CA GLY A 261 -22.87 -13.32 -51.16
C GLY A 261 -22.39 -14.79 -51.26
N GLU A 262 -21.51 -15.22 -50.36
CA GLU A 262 -20.96 -16.58 -50.35
C GLU A 262 -22.01 -17.65 -49.99
N ASN A 263 -21.83 -18.89 -50.45
CA ASN A 263 -22.79 -19.96 -50.16
C ASN A 263 -22.60 -20.49 -48.73
N PHE A 264 -23.64 -20.44 -47.90
CA PHE A 264 -23.58 -20.83 -46.50
C PHE A 264 -23.15 -22.29 -46.28
N GLU A 265 -23.73 -23.26 -46.99
CA GLU A 265 -23.36 -24.68 -46.86
C GLU A 265 -21.89 -24.91 -47.22
N ARG A 266 -21.40 -24.25 -48.27
CA ARG A 266 -19.99 -24.31 -48.68
C ARG A 266 -19.05 -23.78 -47.61
N VAL A 267 -19.37 -22.65 -47.00
CA VAL A 267 -18.55 -22.01 -45.96
C VAL A 267 -18.52 -22.87 -44.69
N MET A 268 -19.66 -23.44 -44.30
CA MET A 268 -19.78 -24.33 -43.14
C MET A 268 -18.94 -25.61 -43.29
N LEU A 269 -18.92 -26.20 -44.48
CA LEU A 269 -18.06 -27.35 -44.80
C LEU A 269 -16.57 -26.99 -44.70
N LEU A 270 -16.18 -25.81 -45.20
CA LEU A 270 -14.78 -25.35 -45.19
C LEU A 270 -14.24 -25.12 -43.77
N ILE A 271 -15.08 -24.66 -42.84
CA ILE A 271 -14.69 -24.45 -41.44
C ILE A 271 -14.86 -25.70 -40.56
N GLY A 272 -15.21 -26.84 -41.16
CA GLY A 272 -15.26 -28.14 -40.47
C GLY A 272 -16.42 -28.29 -39.48
N VAL A 273 -17.48 -27.50 -39.63
CA VAL A 273 -18.70 -27.65 -38.82
C VAL A 273 -19.60 -28.70 -39.46
N ASN A 274 -19.81 -29.82 -38.76
CA ASN A 274 -20.62 -30.93 -39.26
C ASN A 274 -22.13 -30.74 -39.02
N ASP A 275 -22.94 -31.52 -39.73
CA ASP A 275 -24.42 -31.47 -39.65
C ASP A 275 -24.93 -31.73 -38.22
N SER A 276 -24.21 -32.55 -37.44
CA SER A 276 -24.56 -32.81 -36.05
C SER A 276 -24.44 -31.57 -35.17
N LEU A 277 -23.42 -30.74 -35.38
CA LEU A 277 -23.24 -29.49 -34.66
C LEU A 277 -24.23 -28.44 -35.15
N MET A 278 -24.47 -28.37 -36.46
CA MET A 278 -25.50 -27.51 -37.08
C MET A 278 -26.91 -27.79 -36.57
N ASN A 279 -27.29 -29.06 -36.41
CA ASN A 279 -28.61 -29.47 -35.91
C ASN A 279 -28.77 -29.34 -34.39
N SER A 280 -27.66 -29.20 -33.66
CA SER A 280 -27.66 -29.01 -32.19
C SER A 280 -27.78 -27.54 -31.74
N ILE A 281 -27.75 -26.61 -32.69
CA ILE A 281 -27.71 -25.17 -32.51
C ILE A 281 -29.04 -24.53 -32.86
#